data_AF-A0A5J6C0M7-F1
#
_entry.id   AF-A0A5J6C0M7-F1
#
_cell.length_a   1.000
_cell.length_b   1.000
_cell.length_c   1.000
_cell.angle_alpha   90.00
_cell.angle_beta   90.00
_cell.angle_gamma   90.00
#
_symmetry.space_group_name_H-M   'P 1'
#
loop_
_entity.id
_entity.type
_entity.pdbx_description
1 polymer ?
#
loop_
_entity_poly.entity_id
_entity_poly.type
_entity_poly.pdbx_seq_one_letter_code
_entity_poly.pdbx_strand_id
1 'polypeptide(L)'
;EVISQQGERFVDKYVDRKILKNKKSLLVIISLSVLSVVGFVLFYFTPNSRKSDLFKNSSVENNNDDYIINSLLKSPNGKKFIVSKIDEALSFYDSKKNDINKYNEGNNNNNADFKGLSLFKENTPSNNFIHNKDYFINFFDNKFLMNNAEHINQFYMFIKTNNKQYNSPNEMKERFQVFLQNAHKVNMHNNNKNSLYKKELNRFADLTYHEFKNKYLSLRSSKPLKNSKYLLDQMNYEEVIKKYRGEENFDHAAYDWRLHSGVTPVKDQKNCGSCWAFSSIGSVESQYAIRKNKLITLSEQELVDCSFKNYGCNGGLINNAFEDMIELGGICPDGDYPYVSDAPNLCNIDRCTEKYGIKNYLSVPDNKLKEALRFLGPISISVAVSDDFAFYKEGIFDGECGDQLNHAVMLVGFGMKEIVNPLTKKGEKHYYYIIKNSWGQQWGERGFINIETDESGLMRKCGLGTDAFIPLIE
;
A
#
# COMPACT_ATOMS: atom_id res chain seq x y z
N GLU A 1 -35.38 -14.02 5.13
CA GLU A 1 -36.86 -13.88 5.09
C GLU A 1 -37.47 -13.12 6.28
N VAL A 2 -36.97 -13.26 7.51
CA VAL A 2 -37.51 -12.49 8.67
C VAL A 2 -37.22 -10.97 8.58
N ILE A 3 -36.20 -10.58 7.81
CA ILE A 3 -35.80 -9.17 7.60
C ILE A 3 -36.70 -8.47 6.57
N SER A 4 -37.26 -9.18 5.59
CA SER A 4 -38.11 -8.55 4.55
C SER A 4 -39.48 -8.15 5.09
N GLN A 5 -40.08 -8.95 5.98
CA GLN A 5 -41.39 -8.64 6.57
C GLN A 5 -41.35 -7.51 7.61
N GLN A 6 -40.21 -7.26 8.27
CA GLN A 6 -40.06 -6.14 9.20
C GLN A 6 -39.72 -4.81 8.50
N GLY A 7 -39.03 -4.87 7.35
CA GLY A 7 -38.76 -3.70 6.52
C GLY A 7 -40.04 -3.05 5.96
N GLU A 8 -41.03 -3.86 5.59
CA GLU A 8 -42.32 -3.35 5.09
C GLU A 8 -43.14 -2.63 6.18
N ARG A 9 -43.10 -3.10 7.44
CA ARG A 9 -43.81 -2.44 8.55
C ARG A 9 -43.16 -1.15 9.06
N PHE A 10 -41.86 -0.96 8.83
CA PHE A 10 -41.14 0.23 9.30
C PHE A 10 -41.48 1.49 8.48
N VAL A 11 -41.66 1.31 7.17
CA VAL A 11 -41.96 2.40 6.22
C VAL A 11 -43.44 2.80 6.25
N ASP A 12 -44.35 1.85 6.50
CA ASP A 12 -45.80 2.05 6.35
C ASP A 12 -46.46 2.93 7.42
N LYS A 13 -45.79 3.22 8.55
CA LYS A 13 -46.42 3.93 9.69
C LYS A 13 -46.05 5.41 9.84
N TYR A 14 -45.04 5.91 9.13
CA TYR A 14 -44.46 7.24 9.42
C TYR A 14 -44.11 8.10 8.20
N VAL A 15 -44.33 7.63 6.95
CA VAL A 15 -44.00 8.42 5.76
C VAL A 15 -45.18 8.46 4.78
N ASP A 16 -45.53 9.67 4.36
CA ASP A 16 -46.68 9.96 3.50
C ASP A 16 -46.56 9.28 2.11
N ARG A 17 -47.59 8.53 1.72
CA ARG A 17 -47.57 7.54 0.62
C ARG A 17 -47.38 8.12 -0.78
N LYS A 18 -47.41 9.45 -0.93
CA LYS A 18 -47.38 10.11 -2.25
C LYS A 18 -45.98 10.29 -2.83
N ILE A 19 -44.94 10.29 -2.01
CA ILE A 19 -43.55 10.62 -2.42
C ILE A 19 -42.77 9.40 -2.94
N LEU A 20 -43.22 8.18 -2.65
CA LEU A 20 -42.39 6.97 -2.72
C LEU A 20 -42.59 6.04 -3.93
N LYS A 21 -43.37 6.39 -4.97
CA LYS A 21 -43.64 5.41 -6.05
C LYS A 21 -42.52 5.22 -7.10
N ASN A 22 -41.68 6.24 -7.37
CA ASN A 22 -40.64 6.16 -8.42
C ASN A 22 -39.19 6.15 -7.92
N LYS A 23 -38.95 6.14 -6.59
CA LYS A 23 -37.59 6.26 -6.01
C LYS A 23 -37.21 5.13 -5.04
N LYS A 24 -38.03 4.07 -4.95
CA LYS A 24 -37.93 3.01 -3.91
C LYS A 24 -36.58 2.31 -3.84
N SER A 25 -35.99 1.92 -4.97
CA SER A 25 -34.70 1.22 -4.99
C SER A 25 -33.54 2.09 -4.49
N LEU A 26 -33.44 3.32 -5.01
CA LEU A 26 -32.38 4.27 -4.62
C LEU A 26 -32.53 4.75 -3.18
N LEU A 27 -33.76 4.99 -2.71
CA LEU A 27 -34.03 5.39 -1.33
C LEU A 27 -33.70 4.28 -0.33
N VAL A 28 -33.99 3.01 -0.66
CA VAL A 28 -33.65 1.87 0.18
C VAL A 28 -32.13 1.68 0.26
N ILE A 29 -31.40 1.83 -0.86
CA ILE A 29 -29.94 1.76 -0.86
C ILE A 29 -29.33 2.92 -0.06
N ILE A 30 -29.80 4.15 -0.28
CA ILE A 30 -29.34 5.33 0.49
C ILE A 30 -29.68 5.15 1.97
N SER A 31 -30.86 4.65 2.30
CA SER A 31 -31.27 4.42 3.69
C SER A 31 -30.44 3.34 4.37
N LEU A 32 -30.10 2.26 3.66
CA LEU A 32 -29.20 1.22 4.16
C LEU A 32 -27.79 1.77 4.35
N SER A 33 -27.24 2.51 3.39
CA SER A 33 -25.93 3.15 3.51
C SER A 33 -25.90 4.17 4.65
N VAL A 34 -26.95 4.97 4.82
CA VAL A 34 -27.09 5.93 5.92
C VAL A 34 -27.22 5.20 7.26
N LEU A 35 -27.95 4.10 7.34
CA LEU A 35 -28.06 3.28 8.55
C LEU A 35 -26.72 2.63 8.93
N SER A 36 -25.96 2.14 7.95
CA SER A 36 -24.61 1.59 8.15
C SER A 36 -23.65 2.67 8.64
N VAL A 37 -23.70 3.86 8.02
CA VAL A 37 -22.87 5.02 8.39
C VAL A 37 -23.25 5.55 9.77
N VAL A 38 -24.55 5.63 10.10
CA VAL A 38 -25.02 6.06 11.43
C VAL A 38 -24.66 5.04 12.50
N GLY A 39 -24.77 3.74 12.22
CA GLY A 39 -24.31 2.68 13.12
C GLY A 39 -22.81 2.76 13.39
N PHE A 40 -22.02 2.96 12.35
CA PHE A 40 -20.56 3.19 12.44
C PHE A 40 -20.23 4.44 13.26
N VAL A 41 -20.90 5.57 13.00
CA VAL A 41 -20.69 6.83 13.72
C VAL A 41 -21.05 6.68 15.20
N LEU A 42 -22.18 6.05 15.52
CA LEU A 42 -22.60 5.84 16.91
C LEU A 42 -21.68 4.88 17.67
N PHE A 43 -21.14 3.85 17.02
CA PHE A 43 -20.29 2.88 17.71
C PHE A 43 -18.86 3.40 17.94
N TYR A 44 -18.27 3.98 16.92
CA TYR A 44 -16.87 4.37 16.93
C TYR A 44 -16.60 5.80 17.37
N PHE A 45 -17.55 6.73 17.17
CA PHE A 45 -17.29 8.14 17.48
C PHE A 45 -17.90 8.62 18.80
N THR A 46 -18.84 7.89 19.40
CA THR A 46 -19.50 8.29 20.67
C THR A 46 -18.53 8.27 21.87
N PRO A 47 -18.33 9.40 22.58
CA PRO A 47 -17.48 9.46 23.78
C PRO A 47 -17.96 8.51 24.89
N ASN A 48 -17.03 7.90 25.63
CA ASN A 48 -17.33 6.94 26.71
C ASN A 48 -18.30 7.48 27.78
N SER A 49 -18.34 8.79 28.04
CA SER A 49 -19.26 9.41 29.00
C SER A 49 -20.73 9.37 28.57
N ARG A 50 -21.02 9.16 27.27
CA ARG A 50 -22.40 8.95 26.76
C ARG A 50 -22.73 7.48 26.51
N LYS A 51 -21.73 6.58 26.58
CA LYS A 51 -21.97 5.12 26.54
C LYS A 51 -22.65 4.64 27.82
N SER A 52 -22.32 5.22 28.99
CA SER A 52 -22.87 4.77 30.28
C SER A 52 -24.40 4.86 30.39
N ASP A 53 -25.04 5.80 29.69
CA ASP A 53 -26.50 5.97 29.76
C ASP A 53 -27.26 5.12 28.73
N LEU A 54 -26.60 4.71 27.64
CA LEU A 54 -27.18 3.85 26.59
C LEU A 54 -27.02 2.34 26.88
N PHE A 55 -26.03 1.96 27.70
CA PHE A 55 -25.63 0.56 27.90
C PHE A 55 -25.87 0.02 29.32
N LYS A 56 -26.75 0.65 30.12
CA LYS A 56 -27.02 0.24 31.52
C LYS A 56 -27.55 -1.19 31.72
N ASN A 57 -27.78 -1.97 30.66
CA ASN A 57 -28.28 -3.34 30.71
C ASN A 57 -27.57 -4.35 29.79
N SER A 58 -26.40 -4.06 29.21
CA SER A 58 -25.71 -5.06 28.37
C SER A 58 -24.43 -5.54 29.05
N SER A 59 -24.54 -6.67 29.75
CA SER A 59 -23.40 -7.52 30.09
C SER A 59 -22.65 -7.90 28.81
N VAL A 60 -21.33 -7.73 28.90
CA VAL A 60 -20.22 -8.40 28.21
C VAL A 60 -20.61 -9.49 27.20
N GLU A 61 -19.98 -9.41 26.01
CA GLU A 61 -19.99 -10.36 24.85
C GLU A 61 -20.92 -10.05 23.67
N ASN A 62 -20.51 -9.10 22.83
CA ASN A 62 -20.28 -9.27 21.38
C ASN A 62 -20.13 -7.92 20.68
N ASN A 63 -18.90 -7.51 20.38
CA ASN A 63 -18.58 -6.34 19.55
C ASN A 63 -18.78 -6.65 18.04
N ASN A 64 -19.97 -7.14 17.68
CA ASN A 64 -20.37 -7.24 16.27
C ASN A 64 -21.22 -6.02 15.92
N ASP A 65 -20.87 -5.30 14.84
CA ASP A 65 -21.67 -4.20 14.27
C ASP A 65 -23.14 -4.62 14.12
N ASP A 66 -23.37 -5.90 13.79
CA ASP A 66 -24.69 -6.52 13.68
C ASP A 66 -25.48 -6.51 14.98
N TYR A 67 -24.84 -6.66 16.14
CA TYR A 67 -25.53 -6.65 17.44
C TYR A 67 -26.07 -5.25 17.77
N ILE A 68 -25.33 -4.21 17.41
CA ILE A 68 -25.65 -2.81 17.71
C ILE A 68 -26.70 -2.30 16.73
N ILE A 69 -26.53 -2.58 15.44
CA ILE A 69 -27.55 -2.32 14.43
C ILE A 69 -28.84 -3.05 14.82
N ASN A 70 -28.76 -4.33 15.22
CA ASN A 70 -29.94 -5.06 15.69
C ASN A 70 -30.53 -4.46 16.98
N SER A 71 -29.72 -3.96 17.92
CA SER A 71 -30.21 -3.35 19.17
C SER A 71 -30.91 -2.00 18.93
N LEU A 72 -30.36 -1.18 18.03
CA LEU A 72 -30.98 0.07 17.59
C LEU A 72 -32.28 -0.19 16.80
N LEU A 73 -32.28 -1.20 15.92
CA LEU A 73 -33.47 -1.63 15.18
C LEU A 73 -34.51 -2.35 16.04
N LYS A 74 -34.16 -2.89 17.21
CA LYS A 74 -35.12 -3.56 18.11
C LYS A 74 -35.71 -2.62 19.16
N SER A 75 -34.98 -1.59 19.60
CA SER A 75 -35.47 -0.70 20.66
C SER A 75 -36.39 0.42 20.12
N PRO A 76 -37.49 0.77 20.81
CA PRO A 76 -38.37 1.87 20.41
C PRO A 76 -37.64 3.23 20.33
N ASN A 77 -36.67 3.46 21.21
CA ASN A 77 -35.87 4.68 21.24
C ASN A 77 -34.83 4.70 20.11
N GLY A 78 -34.19 3.57 19.81
CA GLY A 78 -33.29 3.43 18.67
C GLY A 78 -34.00 3.67 17.34
N LYS A 79 -35.22 3.13 17.17
CA LYS A 79 -36.08 3.41 16.01
C LYS A 79 -36.44 4.88 15.87
N LYS A 80 -36.87 5.54 16.96
CA LYS A 80 -37.17 6.98 16.95
C LYS A 80 -35.95 7.84 16.63
N PHE A 81 -34.79 7.46 17.16
CA PHE A 81 -33.52 8.13 16.87
C PHE A 81 -33.13 7.97 15.40
N ILE A 82 -33.25 6.77 14.83
CA ILE A 82 -33.01 6.51 13.41
C ILE A 82 -33.95 7.36 12.54
N VAL A 83 -35.25 7.36 12.84
CA VAL A 83 -36.26 8.13 12.09
C VAL A 83 -35.95 9.62 12.16
N SER A 84 -35.64 10.17 13.34
CA SER A 84 -35.32 11.59 13.45
C SER A 84 -34.07 11.99 12.66
N LYS A 85 -33.07 11.10 12.58
CA LYS A 85 -31.87 11.32 11.76
C LYS A 85 -32.14 11.20 10.26
N ILE A 86 -33.06 10.32 9.84
CA ILE A 86 -33.52 10.23 8.45
C ILE A 86 -34.34 11.47 8.05
N ASP A 87 -35.21 11.97 8.93
CA ASP A 87 -36.00 13.18 8.65
C ASP A 87 -35.11 14.43 8.57
N GLU A 88 -34.12 14.55 9.47
CA GLU A 88 -33.10 15.61 9.43
C GLU A 88 -32.28 15.55 8.14
N ALA A 89 -31.93 14.34 7.69
CA ALA A 89 -31.27 14.08 6.42
C ALA A 89 -32.10 14.47 5.18
N LEU A 90 -33.38 14.09 5.16
CA LEU A 90 -34.29 14.38 4.05
C LEU A 90 -34.57 15.88 3.93
N SER A 91 -34.77 16.57 5.05
CA SER A 91 -34.98 18.03 5.06
C SER A 91 -33.78 18.80 4.50
N PHE A 92 -32.55 18.33 4.77
CA PHE A 92 -31.33 18.89 4.19
C PHE A 92 -31.18 18.58 2.69
N TYR A 93 -31.55 17.39 2.25
CA TYR A 93 -31.53 17.04 0.82
C TYR A 93 -32.52 17.92 0.02
N ASP A 94 -33.72 18.11 0.54
CA ASP A 94 -34.75 18.93 -0.10
C ASP A 94 -34.36 20.42 -0.13
N SER A 95 -33.67 20.93 0.89
CA SER A 95 -33.14 22.31 0.87
C SER A 95 -32.06 22.50 -0.21
N LYS A 96 -31.12 21.57 -0.34
CA LYS A 96 -30.10 21.61 -1.40
C LYS A 96 -30.67 21.42 -2.80
N LYS A 97 -31.71 20.61 -2.97
CA LYS A 97 -32.41 20.44 -4.26
C LYS A 97 -33.08 21.75 -4.71
N ASN A 98 -33.64 22.50 -3.77
CA ASN A 98 -34.19 23.83 -4.05
C ASN A 98 -33.09 24.85 -4.42
N ASP A 99 -31.90 24.77 -3.80
CA ASP A 99 -30.75 25.59 -4.19
C ASP A 99 -30.17 25.22 -5.57
N ILE A 100 -30.16 23.93 -5.93
CA ILE A 100 -29.72 23.45 -7.25
C ILE A 100 -30.71 23.87 -8.34
N ASN A 101 -32.02 23.83 -8.07
CA ASN A 101 -33.03 24.31 -9.01
C ASN A 101 -32.97 25.83 -9.21
N LYS A 102 -32.53 26.60 -8.21
CA LYS A 102 -32.30 28.05 -8.32
C LYS A 102 -31.02 28.40 -9.09
N TYR A 103 -30.02 27.51 -9.09
CA TYR A 103 -28.75 27.68 -9.83
C TYR A 103 -28.83 27.21 -11.29
N ASN A 104 -29.74 26.30 -11.62
CA ASN A 104 -29.87 25.75 -12.98
C ASN A 104 -30.67 26.64 -13.96
N GLU A 105 -31.22 27.77 -13.52
CA GLU A 105 -31.75 28.82 -14.42
C GLU A 105 -30.67 29.78 -14.94
N GLY A 106 -29.38 29.58 -14.59
CA GLY A 106 -28.33 30.53 -14.97
C GLY A 106 -26.90 29.99 -15.01
N ASN A 107 -26.65 28.81 -15.60
CA ASN A 107 -25.36 28.50 -16.24
C ASN A 107 -25.34 27.10 -16.87
N ASN A 108 -25.22 27.03 -18.20
CA ASN A 108 -24.77 25.84 -18.91
C ASN A 108 -23.23 25.84 -18.90
N ASN A 109 -22.61 25.07 -18.02
CA ASN A 109 -21.23 24.62 -18.19
C ASN A 109 -21.01 23.31 -17.42
N ASN A 110 -20.68 22.25 -18.17
CA ASN A 110 -20.43 20.90 -17.68
C ASN A 110 -19.05 20.82 -17.02
N ASN A 111 -19.01 20.95 -15.69
CA ASN A 111 -17.91 20.44 -14.85
C ASN A 111 -18.53 19.61 -13.72
N ALA A 112 -18.16 18.33 -13.65
CA ALA A 112 -18.49 17.46 -12.53
C ALA A 112 -17.64 17.88 -11.31
N ASP A 113 -18.03 19.00 -10.70
CA ASP A 113 -17.37 19.54 -9.51
C ASP A 113 -17.65 18.65 -8.29
N PHE A 114 -16.55 18.15 -7.72
CA PHE A 114 -16.46 17.46 -6.44
C PHE A 114 -16.83 18.44 -5.29
N LYS A 115 -18.13 18.68 -5.08
CA LYS A 115 -18.68 19.62 -4.07
C LYS A 115 -18.45 19.22 -2.60
N GLY A 116 -17.67 18.17 -2.31
CA GLY A 116 -17.32 17.73 -0.95
C GLY A 116 -16.19 18.54 -0.29
N LEU A 117 -15.44 19.34 -1.04
CA LEU A 117 -14.24 20.03 -0.57
C LEU A 117 -14.49 21.38 0.16
N SER A 118 -15.57 21.53 0.92
CA SER A 118 -15.72 22.74 1.76
C SER A 118 -14.73 22.82 2.94
N LEU A 119 -13.77 21.89 3.02
CA LEU A 119 -12.69 21.86 4.01
C LEU A 119 -11.39 22.54 3.54
N PHE A 120 -11.26 22.88 2.25
CA PHE A 120 -9.99 23.39 1.69
C PHE A 120 -10.15 24.62 0.80
N LYS A 121 -11.28 25.33 0.85
CA LYS A 121 -11.37 26.63 0.20
C LYS A 121 -10.71 27.70 1.07
N GLU A 122 -9.43 27.97 0.82
CA GLU A 122 -8.91 29.33 0.86
C GLU A 122 -7.77 29.49 -0.15
N ASN A 123 -7.94 30.50 -1.01
CA ASN A 123 -6.94 30.98 -1.95
C ASN A 123 -5.76 31.57 -1.17
N THR A 124 -4.57 30.97 -1.22
CA THR A 124 -3.29 31.72 -1.10
C THR A 124 -2.14 30.95 -1.74
N PRO A 125 -1.19 31.63 -2.42
CA PRO A 125 -0.06 31.01 -3.08
C PRO A 125 1.13 30.79 -2.14
N SER A 126 1.82 29.65 -2.32
CA SER A 126 3.21 29.32 -1.95
C SER A 126 3.72 29.61 -0.52
N ASN A 127 4.28 28.55 0.08
CA ASN A 127 5.33 28.55 1.10
C ASN A 127 5.06 29.33 2.39
N ASN A 128 4.43 28.66 3.37
CA ASN A 128 4.85 28.60 4.77
C ASN A 128 3.85 27.76 5.57
N PHE A 129 4.27 26.57 6.01
CA PHE A 129 3.49 25.72 6.90
C PHE A 129 3.52 26.30 8.32
N ILE A 130 2.51 27.12 8.64
CA ILE A 130 2.18 27.47 10.03
C ILE A 130 1.28 26.35 10.57
N HIS A 131 1.69 25.76 11.69
CA HIS A 131 0.90 24.83 12.51
C HIS A 131 -0.54 25.34 12.66
N ASN A 132 -1.47 24.60 12.08
CA ASN A 132 -2.83 25.06 11.83
C ASN A 132 -3.69 25.02 13.10
N LYS A 133 -4.53 26.05 13.25
CA LYS A 133 -5.65 26.11 14.20
C LYS A 133 -6.48 24.83 14.15
N ASP A 134 -6.93 24.38 15.31
CA ASP A 134 -7.87 23.27 15.52
C ASP A 134 -9.15 23.43 14.66
N TYR A 135 -9.17 22.79 13.49
CA TYR A 135 -10.41 22.58 12.76
C TYR A 135 -11.21 21.48 13.46
N PHE A 136 -12.20 21.90 14.26
CA PHE A 136 -13.10 21.01 14.98
C PHE A 136 -14.04 20.30 14.00
N ILE A 137 -13.58 19.25 13.32
CA ILE A 137 -14.48 18.34 12.57
C ILE A 137 -15.35 17.59 13.56
N ASN A 138 -16.64 17.90 13.55
CA ASN A 138 -17.67 17.21 14.32
C ASN A 138 -18.25 16.07 13.46
N PHE A 139 -17.82 14.82 13.71
CA PHE A 139 -18.37 13.64 13.03
C PHE A 139 -19.85 13.37 13.36
N PHE A 140 -20.42 14.10 14.32
CA PHE A 140 -21.85 14.09 14.63
C PHE A 140 -22.64 15.18 13.92
N ASP A 141 -21.98 16.04 13.15
CA ASP A 141 -22.66 16.99 12.27
C ASP A 141 -23.21 16.23 11.06
N ASN A 142 -24.54 16.10 11.02
CA ASN A 142 -25.24 15.46 9.91
C ASN A 142 -24.94 16.13 8.56
N LYS A 143 -24.63 17.44 8.56
CA LYS A 143 -24.21 18.17 7.35
C LYS A 143 -22.85 17.67 6.85
N PHE A 144 -21.93 17.36 7.75
CA PHE A 144 -20.62 16.78 7.40
C PHE A 144 -20.78 15.35 6.89
N LEU A 145 -21.55 14.50 7.59
CA LEU A 145 -21.78 13.11 7.21
C LEU A 145 -22.42 13.00 5.83
N MET A 146 -23.42 13.82 5.53
CA MET A 146 -24.11 13.76 4.23
C MET A 146 -23.29 14.29 3.07
N ASN A 147 -22.47 15.32 3.30
CA ASN A 147 -21.58 15.82 2.25
C ASN A 147 -20.40 14.86 1.97
N ASN A 148 -20.11 13.92 2.87
CA ASN A 148 -18.96 12.99 2.77
C ASN A 148 -19.34 11.51 2.81
N ALA A 149 -20.62 11.16 2.63
CA ALA A 149 -21.12 9.80 2.81
C ALA A 149 -20.38 8.75 1.97
N GLU A 150 -20.03 9.09 0.73
CA GLU A 150 -19.24 8.22 -0.14
C GLU A 150 -17.85 7.92 0.43
N HIS A 151 -17.12 8.96 0.85
CA HIS A 151 -15.79 8.80 1.42
C HIS A 151 -15.81 8.08 2.77
N ILE A 152 -16.83 8.31 3.59
CA ILE A 152 -17.01 7.58 4.85
C ILE A 152 -17.23 6.09 4.57
N ASN A 153 -18.06 5.76 3.56
CA ASN A 153 -18.25 4.38 3.14
C ASN A 153 -16.96 3.76 2.58
N GLN A 154 -16.21 4.49 1.76
CA GLN A 154 -14.90 4.04 1.27
C GLN A 154 -13.91 3.78 2.42
N PHE A 155 -13.86 4.65 3.42
CA PHE A 155 -13.01 4.47 4.59
C PHE A 155 -13.45 3.30 5.46
N TYR A 156 -14.76 3.09 5.64
CA TYR A 156 -15.29 1.91 6.34
C TYR A 156 -14.90 0.62 5.63
N MET A 157 -15.07 0.56 4.31
CA MET A 157 -14.65 -0.59 3.50
C MET A 157 -13.13 -0.80 3.56
N PHE A 158 -12.35 0.28 3.56
CA PHE A 158 -10.91 0.23 3.75
C PHE A 158 -10.54 -0.38 5.11
N ILE A 159 -11.17 0.06 6.20
CA ILE A 159 -10.94 -0.47 7.55
C ILE A 159 -11.21 -1.97 7.57
N LYS A 160 -12.36 -2.41 7.04
CA LYS A 160 -12.75 -3.82 7.02
C LYS A 160 -11.83 -4.67 6.15
N THR A 161 -11.53 -4.22 4.94
CA THR A 161 -10.70 -4.96 3.98
C THR A 161 -9.27 -5.13 4.46
N ASN A 162 -8.74 -4.14 5.19
CA ASN A 162 -7.36 -4.11 5.66
C ASN A 162 -7.22 -4.45 7.15
N ASN A 163 -8.30 -4.90 7.81
CA ASN A 163 -8.35 -5.23 9.24
C ASN A 163 -7.76 -4.13 10.13
N LYS A 164 -8.06 -2.86 9.84
CA LYS A 164 -7.54 -1.73 10.59
C LYS A 164 -8.19 -1.65 11.96
N GLN A 165 -7.38 -1.35 12.96
CA GLN A 165 -7.82 -1.12 14.34
C GLN A 165 -7.23 0.20 14.82
N TYR A 166 -8.05 1.01 15.48
CA TYR A 166 -7.64 2.31 16.02
C TYR A 166 -8.00 2.34 17.51
N ASN A 167 -7.10 2.87 18.33
CA ASN A 167 -7.19 2.83 19.79
C ASN A 167 -8.17 3.86 20.36
N SER A 168 -8.51 4.88 19.57
CA SER A 168 -9.43 5.93 19.99
C SER A 168 -10.23 6.52 18.83
N PRO A 169 -11.38 7.16 19.11
CA PRO A 169 -12.13 7.93 18.12
C PRO A 169 -11.31 9.07 17.50
N ASN A 170 -10.41 9.68 18.28
CA ASN A 170 -9.54 10.76 17.79
C ASN A 170 -8.53 10.24 16.78
N GLU A 171 -7.89 9.10 17.06
CA GLU A 171 -7.00 8.44 16.11
C GLU A 171 -7.75 8.08 14.82
N MET A 172 -8.93 7.47 14.91
CA MET A 172 -9.73 7.15 13.72
C MET A 172 -10.08 8.40 12.89
N LYS A 173 -10.36 9.53 13.55
CA LYS A 173 -10.60 10.82 12.90
C LYS A 173 -9.37 11.30 12.13
N GLU A 174 -8.19 11.26 12.72
CA GLU A 174 -6.94 11.63 12.07
C GLU A 174 -6.66 10.72 10.87
N ARG A 175 -6.85 9.40 11.05
CA ARG A 175 -6.70 8.38 10.00
C ARG A 175 -7.65 8.61 8.83
N PHE A 176 -8.89 9.02 9.11
CA PHE A 176 -9.84 9.41 8.06
C PHE A 176 -9.39 10.65 7.28
N GLN A 177 -8.86 11.67 7.95
CA GLN A 177 -8.35 12.86 7.28
C GLN A 177 -7.18 12.53 6.33
N VAL A 178 -6.25 11.69 6.80
CA VAL A 178 -5.13 11.21 5.99
C VAL A 178 -5.62 10.38 4.81
N PHE A 179 -6.60 9.48 5.04
CA PHE A 179 -7.24 8.71 3.98
C PHE A 179 -7.84 9.60 2.88
N LEU A 180 -8.57 10.65 3.25
CA LEU A 180 -9.12 11.61 2.29
C LEU A 180 -8.04 12.33 1.48
N GLN A 181 -6.95 12.75 2.13
CA GLN A 181 -5.84 13.42 1.46
C GLN A 181 -5.19 12.50 0.43
N ASN A 182 -4.94 11.23 0.80
CA ASN A 182 -4.37 10.25 -0.11
C ASN A 182 -5.35 9.88 -1.24
N ALA A 183 -6.65 9.75 -0.95
CA ALA A 183 -7.69 9.54 -1.96
C ALA A 183 -7.71 10.67 -3.00
N HIS A 184 -7.58 11.92 -2.54
CA HIS A 184 -7.48 13.07 -3.43
C HIS A 184 -6.24 13.01 -4.32
N LYS A 185 -5.05 12.70 -3.78
CA LYS A 185 -3.81 12.54 -4.55
C LYS A 185 -3.94 11.44 -5.61
N VAL A 186 -4.50 10.29 -5.26
CA VAL A 186 -4.75 9.16 -6.17
C VAL A 186 -5.69 9.58 -7.30
N ASN A 187 -6.80 10.24 -6.99
CA ASN A 187 -7.76 10.70 -7.99
C ASN A 187 -7.14 11.75 -8.93
N MET A 188 -6.42 12.73 -8.38
CA MET A 188 -5.71 13.77 -9.14
C MET A 188 -4.71 13.15 -10.12
N HIS A 189 -3.92 12.17 -9.68
CA HIS A 189 -2.99 11.43 -10.53
C HIS A 189 -3.72 10.69 -11.65
N ASN A 190 -4.77 9.94 -11.31
CA ASN A 190 -5.47 9.09 -12.26
C ASN A 190 -6.26 9.87 -13.33
N ASN A 191 -6.61 11.12 -13.05
CA ASN A 191 -7.22 12.06 -14.00
C ASN A 191 -6.24 12.57 -15.08
N ASN A 192 -4.92 12.46 -14.85
CA ASN A 192 -3.93 12.72 -15.88
C ASN A 192 -3.92 11.57 -16.91
N LYS A 193 -4.44 11.84 -18.11
CA LYS A 193 -4.49 10.87 -19.22
C LYS A 193 -3.11 10.55 -19.83
N ASN A 194 -2.10 11.35 -19.55
CA ASN A 194 -0.75 11.17 -20.09
C ASN A 194 0.18 10.36 -19.17
N SER A 195 -0.26 10.01 -17.96
CA SER A 195 0.58 9.21 -17.06
C SER A 195 0.69 7.77 -17.55
N LEU A 196 1.91 7.23 -17.51
CA LEU A 196 2.20 5.85 -17.87
C LEU A 196 1.79 4.83 -16.79
N TYR A 197 1.35 5.30 -15.62
CA TYR A 197 0.91 4.45 -14.52
C TYR A 197 -0.35 4.95 -13.81
N LYS A 198 -0.99 4.05 -13.08
CA LYS A 198 -2.13 4.35 -12.21
C LYS A 198 -1.78 4.14 -10.76
N LYS A 199 -2.47 4.90 -9.90
CA LYS A 199 -2.43 4.75 -8.45
C LYS A 199 -3.71 4.14 -7.93
N GLU A 200 -3.65 3.46 -6.79
CA GLU A 200 -4.83 3.03 -6.06
C GLU A 200 -4.68 3.23 -4.55
N LEU A 201 -5.80 3.36 -3.85
CA LEU A 201 -5.78 3.26 -2.40
C LEU A 201 -5.53 1.81 -1.99
N ASN A 202 -4.47 1.61 -1.24
CA ASN A 202 -4.07 0.31 -0.70
C ASN A 202 -4.02 0.39 0.84
N ARG A 203 -3.49 -0.65 1.49
CA ARG A 203 -3.40 -0.74 2.97
C ARG A 203 -2.68 0.41 3.66
N PHE A 204 -1.93 1.24 2.93
CA PHE A 204 -1.21 2.41 3.45
C PHE A 204 -2.03 3.70 3.37
N ALA A 205 -3.26 3.66 2.87
CA ALA A 205 -4.07 4.85 2.60
C ALA A 205 -4.34 5.74 3.82
N ASP A 206 -4.32 5.20 5.05
CA ASP A 206 -4.51 5.97 6.29
C ASP A 206 -3.20 6.43 6.95
N LEU A 207 -2.07 6.32 6.24
CA LEU A 207 -0.76 6.78 6.71
C LEU A 207 -0.32 8.02 5.95
N THR A 208 0.26 8.97 6.69
CA THR A 208 1.03 10.04 6.06
C THR A 208 2.30 9.45 5.45
N TYR A 209 2.88 10.12 4.45
CA TYR A 209 4.15 9.68 3.88
C TYR A 209 5.27 9.60 4.94
N HIS A 210 5.25 10.48 5.95
CA HIS A 210 6.23 10.43 7.05
C HIS A 210 6.08 9.15 7.89
N GLU A 211 4.86 8.79 8.29
CA GLU A 211 4.60 7.54 9.01
C GLU A 211 4.94 6.31 8.16
N PHE A 212 4.57 6.34 6.87
CA PHE A 212 4.90 5.28 5.93
C PHE A 212 6.43 5.11 5.80
N LYS A 213 7.16 6.21 5.57
CA LYS A 213 8.62 6.22 5.46
C LYS A 213 9.27 5.63 6.70
N ASN A 214 8.90 6.09 7.89
CA ASN A 214 9.53 5.64 9.13
C ASN A 214 9.25 4.16 9.43
N LYS A 215 8.13 3.62 8.97
CA LYS A 215 7.72 2.24 9.28
C LYS A 215 8.15 1.22 8.24
N TYR A 216 8.11 1.56 6.95
CA TYR A 216 8.31 0.61 5.85
C TYR A 216 9.60 0.86 5.04
N LEU A 217 10.16 2.08 5.08
CA LEU A 217 11.32 2.50 4.29
C LEU A 217 12.56 2.66 5.18
N SER A 218 13.08 1.52 5.64
CA SER A 218 14.13 1.44 6.66
C SER A 218 15.52 1.11 6.11
N LEU A 219 15.72 1.13 4.78
CA LEU A 219 17.07 0.96 4.24
C LEU A 219 17.94 2.10 4.75
N ARG A 220 19.07 1.75 5.38
CA ARG A 220 20.01 2.74 5.90
C ARG A 220 20.92 3.24 4.78
N SER A 221 21.45 4.44 4.92
CA SER A 221 22.48 4.94 4.02
C SER A 221 23.81 4.27 4.36
N SER A 222 24.42 3.63 3.37
CA SER A 222 25.72 2.98 3.53
C SER A 222 26.86 3.98 3.28
N LYS A 223 27.92 3.92 4.09
CA LYS A 223 29.25 4.35 3.62
C LYS A 223 29.82 3.16 2.84
N PRO A 224 30.52 3.37 1.71
CA PRO A 224 31.09 2.27 0.94
C PRO A 224 31.92 1.36 1.87
N LEU A 225 31.61 0.07 1.88
CA LEU A 225 32.37 -0.93 2.61
C LEU A 225 33.79 -0.93 2.05
N LYS A 226 34.72 -0.27 2.74
CA LYS A 226 36.14 -0.44 2.48
C LYS A 226 36.54 -1.79 3.09
N ASN A 227 37.03 -2.71 2.24
CA ASN A 227 37.73 -3.95 2.62
C ASN A 227 36.87 -5.14 3.11
N SER A 228 35.65 -5.34 2.59
CA SER A 228 34.98 -6.64 2.80
C SER A 228 35.69 -7.76 2.06
N LYS A 229 36.01 -8.86 2.76
CA LYS A 229 36.64 -10.05 2.16
C LYS A 229 35.66 -10.92 1.34
N TYR A 230 34.36 -10.68 1.47
CA TYR A 230 33.31 -11.45 0.79
C TYR A 230 32.74 -10.74 -0.43
N LEU A 231 32.97 -9.43 -0.53
CA LEU A 231 32.55 -8.63 -1.67
C LEU A 231 33.49 -8.87 -2.85
N LEU A 232 32.92 -9.28 -3.98
CA LEU A 232 33.56 -9.23 -5.28
C LEU A 232 33.18 -7.92 -5.94
N ASP A 233 34.17 -7.12 -6.35
CA ASP A 233 33.96 -5.79 -6.88
C ASP A 233 33.94 -5.77 -8.43
N GLN A 234 34.01 -4.56 -9.01
CA GLN A 234 34.00 -4.36 -10.45
C GLN A 234 35.12 -5.12 -11.18
N MET A 235 36.29 -5.31 -10.57
CA MET A 235 37.40 -6.06 -11.19
C MET A 235 37.05 -7.55 -11.36
N ASN A 236 36.25 -8.09 -10.43
CA ASN A 236 35.82 -9.47 -10.48
C ASN A 236 34.58 -9.70 -11.36
N TYR A 237 33.81 -8.65 -11.68
CA TYR A 237 32.55 -8.77 -12.42
C TYR A 237 32.71 -9.50 -13.76
N GLU A 238 33.68 -9.08 -14.57
CA GLU A 238 33.91 -9.66 -15.90
C GLU A 238 34.35 -11.13 -15.83
N GLU A 239 35.15 -11.50 -14.81
CA GLU A 239 35.54 -12.89 -14.58
C GLU A 239 34.38 -13.77 -14.14
N VAL A 240 33.51 -13.23 -13.27
CA VAL A 240 32.32 -13.94 -12.80
C VAL A 240 31.33 -14.13 -13.94
N ILE A 241 30.98 -13.06 -14.68
CA ILE A 241 29.95 -13.14 -15.71
C ILE A 241 30.34 -14.00 -16.90
N LYS A 242 31.63 -14.06 -17.25
CA LYS A 242 32.14 -14.93 -18.31
C LYS A 242 31.81 -16.41 -18.07
N LYS A 243 31.67 -16.84 -16.81
CA LYS A 243 31.28 -18.21 -16.45
C LYS A 243 29.82 -18.54 -16.81
N TYR A 244 28.96 -17.52 -16.94
CA TYR A 244 27.52 -17.68 -17.10
C TYR A 244 26.96 -17.16 -18.42
N ARG A 245 27.60 -16.16 -19.05
CA ARG A 245 27.09 -15.47 -20.24
C ARG A 245 27.03 -16.34 -21.50
N GLY A 246 27.91 -17.33 -21.62
CA GLY A 246 28.05 -18.11 -22.86
C GLY A 246 28.34 -17.22 -24.08
N GLU A 247 28.00 -17.70 -25.29
CA GLU A 247 28.16 -16.98 -26.56
C GLU A 247 26.85 -16.34 -27.07
N GLU A 248 25.84 -16.17 -26.20
CA GLU A 248 24.52 -15.71 -26.61
C GLU A 248 24.50 -14.20 -26.96
N ASN A 249 23.85 -13.86 -28.08
CA ASN A 249 23.53 -12.47 -28.38
C ASN A 249 22.53 -11.91 -27.36
N PHE A 250 22.94 -10.86 -26.67
CA PHE A 250 22.18 -10.27 -25.57
C PHE A 250 21.09 -9.33 -26.11
N ASP A 251 19.83 -9.79 -26.07
CA ASP A 251 18.67 -8.92 -26.34
C ASP A 251 18.33 -8.07 -25.12
N HIS A 252 18.37 -6.74 -25.30
CA HIS A 252 18.05 -5.75 -24.27
C HIS A 252 16.55 -5.45 -24.15
N ALA A 253 15.71 -6.03 -25.01
CA ALA A 253 14.29 -5.71 -25.10
C ALA A 253 13.49 -6.25 -23.92
N ALA A 254 13.60 -7.55 -23.60
CA ALA A 254 12.84 -8.14 -22.50
C ALA A 254 13.47 -9.41 -21.94
N TYR A 255 13.43 -9.54 -20.61
CA TYR A 255 13.73 -10.78 -19.91
C TYR A 255 13.07 -10.78 -18.52
N ASP A 256 12.43 -11.89 -18.13
CA ASP A 256 11.67 -11.97 -16.87
C ASP A 256 11.88 -13.31 -16.16
N TRP A 257 12.62 -13.29 -15.05
CA TRP A 257 12.90 -14.50 -14.28
C TRP A 257 11.66 -15.18 -13.68
N ARG A 258 10.54 -14.46 -13.56
CA ARG A 258 9.28 -15.06 -13.10
C ARG A 258 8.78 -16.14 -14.08
N LEU A 259 9.08 -15.98 -15.37
CA LEU A 259 8.73 -16.93 -16.43
C LEU A 259 9.69 -18.13 -16.50
N HIS A 260 10.81 -18.06 -15.79
CA HIS A 260 11.87 -19.06 -15.77
C HIS A 260 12.05 -19.70 -14.38
N SER A 261 11.00 -19.67 -13.55
CA SER A 261 11.00 -20.21 -12.19
C SER A 261 12.13 -19.69 -11.29
N GLY A 262 12.70 -18.53 -11.63
CA GLY A 262 13.84 -17.93 -10.92
C GLY A 262 13.44 -16.98 -9.79
N VAL A 263 12.14 -16.84 -9.48
CA VAL A 263 11.62 -15.89 -8.49
C VAL A 263 10.55 -16.57 -7.64
N THR A 264 10.75 -16.56 -6.31
CA THR A 264 9.76 -17.05 -5.34
C THR A 264 8.53 -16.14 -5.26
N PRO A 265 7.41 -16.59 -4.67
CA PRO A 265 6.24 -15.74 -4.44
C PRO A 265 6.55 -14.43 -3.69
N VAL A 266 5.73 -13.40 -3.89
CA VAL A 266 5.82 -12.15 -3.13
C VAL A 266 5.45 -12.39 -1.68
N LYS A 267 6.32 -11.94 -0.77
CA LYS A 267 6.10 -11.93 0.68
C LYS A 267 5.73 -10.52 1.17
N ASP A 268 5.50 -10.37 2.46
CA ASP A 268 5.04 -9.13 3.09
C ASP A 268 5.82 -8.87 4.39
N GLN A 269 6.60 -7.79 4.43
CA GLN A 269 7.38 -7.37 5.60
C GLN A 269 6.51 -6.83 6.74
N LYS A 270 5.19 -6.71 6.53
CA LYS A 270 4.23 -6.25 7.53
C LYS A 270 4.72 -4.96 8.19
N ASN A 271 4.68 -4.87 9.52
CA ASN A 271 4.94 -3.66 10.28
C ASN A 271 6.42 -3.44 10.66
N CYS A 272 7.33 -4.21 10.07
CA CYS A 272 8.75 -4.19 10.42
C CYS A 272 9.59 -3.62 9.26
N GLY A 273 10.53 -2.74 9.59
CA GLY A 273 11.50 -2.18 8.67
C GLY A 273 12.59 -3.19 8.28
N SER A 274 12.20 -4.26 7.60
CA SER A 274 13.06 -5.40 7.25
C SER A 274 13.22 -5.60 5.73
N CYS A 275 12.93 -4.59 4.91
CA CYS A 275 13.08 -4.65 3.45
C CYS A 275 14.45 -5.17 2.99
N TRP A 276 15.51 -4.82 3.73
CA TRP A 276 16.87 -5.29 3.52
C TRP A 276 16.98 -6.82 3.61
N ALA A 277 16.31 -7.45 4.58
CA ALA A 277 16.30 -8.90 4.75
C ALA A 277 15.52 -9.58 3.61
N PHE A 278 14.32 -9.08 3.28
CA PHE A 278 13.51 -9.61 2.18
C PHE A 278 14.20 -9.51 0.82
N SER A 279 14.86 -8.38 0.54
CA SER A 279 15.60 -8.19 -0.71
C SER A 279 16.78 -9.16 -0.80
N SER A 280 17.58 -9.30 0.27
CA SER A 280 18.72 -10.20 0.28
C SER A 280 18.31 -11.68 0.22
N ILE A 281 17.33 -12.11 1.02
CA ILE A 281 16.86 -13.51 0.99
C ILE A 281 16.26 -13.88 -0.34
N GLY A 282 15.41 -13.03 -0.91
CA GLY A 282 14.78 -13.37 -2.17
C GLY A 282 15.80 -13.55 -3.31
N SER A 283 16.92 -12.82 -3.31
CA SER A 283 17.99 -13.06 -4.30
C SER A 283 18.76 -14.35 -4.04
N VAL A 284 18.96 -14.75 -2.78
CA VAL A 284 19.50 -16.08 -2.43
C VAL A 284 18.57 -17.20 -2.90
N GLU A 285 17.28 -17.11 -2.57
CA GLU A 285 16.25 -18.06 -3.04
C GLU A 285 16.28 -18.19 -4.56
N SER A 286 16.44 -17.06 -5.27
CA SER A 286 16.55 -17.03 -6.74
C SER A 286 17.81 -17.75 -7.23
N GLN A 287 18.96 -17.60 -6.57
CA GLN A 287 20.18 -18.34 -6.93
C GLN A 287 20.01 -19.85 -6.77
N TYR A 288 19.38 -20.32 -5.69
CA TYR A 288 19.12 -21.74 -5.50
C TYR A 288 18.14 -22.27 -6.56
N ALA A 289 17.11 -21.50 -6.90
CA ALA A 289 16.17 -21.87 -7.95
C ALA A 289 16.89 -21.98 -9.32
N ILE A 290 17.72 -21.01 -9.67
CA ILE A 290 18.37 -20.96 -10.99
C ILE A 290 19.54 -21.94 -11.10
N ARG A 291 20.37 -22.07 -10.07
CA ARG A 291 21.65 -22.82 -10.14
C ARG A 291 21.54 -24.25 -9.62
N LYS A 292 20.67 -24.50 -8.63
CA LYS A 292 20.46 -25.83 -8.06
C LYS A 292 19.14 -26.47 -8.46
N ASN A 293 18.31 -25.76 -9.25
CA ASN A 293 16.95 -26.19 -9.59
C ASN A 293 16.12 -26.54 -8.32
N LYS A 294 16.38 -25.82 -7.22
CA LYS A 294 15.74 -26.05 -5.91
C LYS A 294 15.01 -24.78 -5.49
N LEU A 295 13.68 -24.79 -5.62
CA LEU A 295 12.84 -23.70 -5.13
C LEU A 295 12.72 -23.80 -3.60
N ILE A 296 13.39 -22.89 -2.90
CA ILE A 296 13.42 -22.83 -1.44
C ILE A 296 12.81 -21.52 -0.96
N THR A 297 12.28 -21.53 0.28
CA THR A 297 11.82 -20.33 0.97
C THR A 297 12.59 -20.20 2.28
N LEU A 298 13.35 -19.12 2.43
CA LEU A 298 14.24 -18.89 3.56
C LEU A 298 13.66 -17.88 4.55
N SER A 299 14.16 -17.91 5.78
CA SER A 299 13.66 -17.11 6.90
C SER A 299 14.21 -15.69 6.91
N GLU A 300 13.36 -14.71 6.61
CA GLU A 300 13.68 -13.30 6.88
C GLU A 300 13.81 -13.01 8.38
N GLN A 301 13.12 -13.78 9.22
CA GLN A 301 13.14 -13.57 10.66
C GLN A 301 14.50 -13.90 11.28
N GLU A 302 15.18 -14.96 10.81
CA GLU A 302 16.52 -15.28 11.30
C GLU A 302 17.48 -14.11 11.05
N LEU A 303 17.41 -13.45 9.88
CA LEU A 303 18.20 -12.24 9.67
C LEU A 303 17.77 -11.09 10.57
N VAL A 304 16.46 -10.86 10.71
CA VAL A 304 15.96 -9.79 11.58
C VAL A 304 16.45 -9.96 13.03
N ASP A 305 16.54 -11.21 13.50
CA ASP A 305 16.92 -11.54 14.88
C ASP A 305 18.44 -11.66 15.08
N CYS A 306 19.15 -12.26 14.11
CA CYS A 306 20.54 -12.71 14.26
C CYS A 306 21.58 -11.87 13.49
N SER A 307 21.15 -10.97 12.61
CA SER A 307 22.08 -10.09 11.88
C SER A 307 22.70 -9.07 12.83
N PHE A 308 23.97 -9.26 13.17
CA PHE A 308 24.68 -8.38 14.10
C PHE A 308 25.23 -7.11 13.43
N LYS A 309 25.28 -7.07 12.09
CA LYS A 309 25.66 -5.88 11.32
C LYS A 309 24.46 -5.01 10.93
N ASN A 310 23.23 -5.48 11.17
CA ASN A 310 21.99 -4.72 10.94
C ASN A 310 21.24 -4.47 12.24
N TYR A 311 20.08 -3.81 12.13
CA TYR A 311 19.33 -3.29 13.27
C TYR A 311 17.91 -3.86 13.33
N GLY A 312 17.72 -5.09 12.85
CA GLY A 312 16.41 -5.76 12.80
C GLY A 312 15.36 -4.91 12.09
N CYS A 313 14.24 -4.65 12.76
CA CYS A 313 13.17 -3.79 12.25
C CYS A 313 13.51 -2.30 12.17
N ASN A 314 14.62 -1.84 12.76
CA ASN A 314 15.09 -0.45 12.69
C ASN A 314 15.97 -0.19 11.45
N GLY A 315 15.95 -1.13 10.50
CA GLY A 315 16.65 -1.01 9.24
C GLY A 315 17.97 -1.77 9.15
N GLY A 316 18.53 -1.75 7.95
CA GLY A 316 19.73 -2.50 7.61
C GLY A 316 20.23 -2.15 6.22
N LEU A 317 21.24 -2.88 5.78
CA LEU A 317 21.94 -2.79 4.51
C LEU A 317 21.98 -4.16 3.84
N ILE A 318 21.84 -4.20 2.52
CA ILE A 318 21.80 -5.43 1.71
C ILE A 318 23.12 -6.20 1.84
N ASN A 319 24.26 -5.50 1.72
CA ASN A 319 25.60 -6.08 1.82
C ASN A 319 25.88 -6.67 3.22
N ASN A 320 25.48 -5.98 4.29
CA ASN A 320 25.62 -6.50 5.66
C ASN A 320 24.83 -7.79 5.85
N ALA A 321 23.63 -7.86 5.26
CA ALA A 321 22.82 -9.07 5.31
C ALA A 321 23.52 -10.25 4.64
N PHE A 322 24.14 -10.05 3.47
CA PHE A 322 24.90 -11.11 2.81
C PHE A 322 26.12 -11.56 3.63
N GLU A 323 26.85 -10.64 4.25
CA GLU A 323 27.96 -11.03 5.11
C GLU A 323 27.50 -11.82 6.33
N ASP A 324 26.41 -11.40 6.96
CA ASP A 324 25.85 -12.12 8.11
C ASP A 324 25.33 -13.51 7.70
N MET A 325 24.72 -13.67 6.53
CA MET A 325 24.37 -15.00 6.00
C MET A 325 25.59 -15.92 5.86
N ILE A 326 26.73 -15.38 5.41
CA ILE A 326 27.98 -16.15 5.27
C ILE A 326 28.50 -16.54 6.65
N GLU A 327 28.52 -15.61 7.59
CA GLU A 327 29.08 -15.80 8.94
C GLU A 327 28.20 -16.68 9.83
N LEU A 328 26.88 -16.68 9.62
CA LEU A 328 25.93 -17.60 10.27
C LEU A 328 26.01 -19.05 9.73
N GLY A 329 26.75 -19.27 8.64
CA GLY A 329 26.84 -20.58 7.98
C GLY A 329 25.60 -20.93 7.14
N GLY A 330 24.80 -19.93 6.78
CA GLY A 330 23.55 -20.07 6.04
C GLY A 330 22.31 -19.74 6.87
N ILE A 331 21.16 -19.77 6.20
CA ILE A 331 19.84 -19.38 6.73
C ILE A 331 18.88 -20.58 6.72
N CYS A 332 18.05 -20.65 7.75
CA CYS A 332 16.98 -21.61 7.93
C CYS A 332 15.87 -21.45 6.87
N PRO A 333 15.17 -22.55 6.55
CA PRO A 333 13.86 -22.46 5.90
C PRO A 333 12.88 -21.59 6.68
N ASP A 334 12.01 -20.87 5.97
CA ASP A 334 10.93 -20.06 6.57
C ASP A 334 10.03 -20.90 7.51
N GLY A 335 9.79 -22.17 7.18
CA GLY A 335 8.99 -23.07 8.03
C GLY A 335 9.60 -23.36 9.40
N ASP A 336 10.93 -23.39 9.51
CA ASP A 336 11.64 -23.69 10.76
C ASP A 336 11.83 -22.42 11.60
N TYR A 337 11.95 -21.26 10.93
CA TYR A 337 12.06 -19.95 11.57
C TYR A 337 11.06 -18.94 10.95
N PRO A 338 9.76 -19.00 11.29
CA PRO A 338 8.74 -18.19 10.64
C PRO A 338 8.82 -16.70 10.96
N TYR A 339 8.37 -15.86 10.01
CA TYR A 339 8.28 -14.41 10.17
C TYR A 339 7.14 -13.96 11.10
N VAL A 340 7.45 -13.09 12.08
CA VAL A 340 6.50 -12.64 13.13
C VAL A 340 6.22 -11.14 13.15
N SER A 341 6.68 -10.38 12.15
CA SER A 341 6.25 -9.00 11.81
C SER A 341 6.37 -7.84 12.80
N ASP A 342 6.62 -8.08 14.09
CA ASP A 342 6.35 -7.07 15.12
C ASP A 342 7.62 -6.49 15.77
N ALA A 343 8.65 -7.32 15.97
CA ALA A 343 9.94 -6.94 16.54
C ALA A 343 10.98 -8.06 16.29
N PRO A 344 12.29 -7.76 16.40
CA PRO A 344 13.29 -8.82 16.52
C PRO A 344 13.04 -9.62 17.81
N ASN A 345 13.08 -10.95 17.71
CA ASN A 345 13.13 -11.84 18.87
C ASN A 345 14.57 -12.07 19.30
N LEU A 346 14.74 -12.83 20.38
CA LEU A 346 16.04 -13.38 20.71
C LEU A 346 16.51 -14.30 19.58
N CYS A 347 17.69 -13.99 19.02
CA CYS A 347 18.33 -14.83 18.01
C CYS A 347 18.47 -16.27 18.47
N ASN A 348 18.04 -17.21 17.62
CA ASN A 348 18.21 -18.64 17.83
C ASN A 348 18.85 -19.29 16.59
N ILE A 349 20.18 -19.36 16.58
CA ILE A 349 20.98 -19.88 15.45
C ILE A 349 20.78 -21.39 15.25
N ASP A 350 20.43 -22.13 16.31
CA ASP A 350 20.26 -23.58 16.31
C ASP A 350 18.81 -24.02 16.06
N ARG A 351 17.95 -23.11 15.61
CA ARG A 351 16.52 -23.38 15.40
C ARG A 351 16.26 -24.40 14.28
N CYS A 352 17.18 -24.52 13.33
CA CYS A 352 17.11 -25.47 12.22
C CYS A 352 18.44 -26.19 12.05
N THR A 353 18.38 -27.37 11.42
CA THR A 353 19.57 -28.16 11.06
C THR A 353 19.95 -27.99 9.60
N GLU A 354 18.98 -27.91 8.68
CA GLU A 354 19.22 -27.60 7.27
C GLU A 354 19.38 -26.09 7.11
N LYS A 355 20.54 -25.66 6.59
CA LYS A 355 20.84 -24.25 6.30
C LYS A 355 21.26 -24.06 4.85
N TYR A 356 20.93 -22.90 4.31
CA TYR A 356 21.26 -22.50 2.94
C TYR A 356 22.17 -21.29 2.95
N GLY A 357 23.41 -21.49 2.52
CA GLY A 357 24.46 -20.47 2.53
C GLY A 357 24.74 -19.88 1.15
N ILE A 358 25.46 -18.77 1.18
CA ILE A 358 26.17 -18.16 0.04
C ILE A 358 27.67 -18.14 0.40
N LYS A 359 28.55 -18.01 -0.58
CA LYS A 359 30.00 -17.93 -0.34
C LYS A 359 30.55 -16.50 -0.41
N ASN A 360 29.99 -15.71 -1.31
CA ASN A 360 30.38 -14.34 -1.61
C ASN A 360 29.19 -13.62 -2.26
N TYR A 361 29.36 -12.32 -2.52
CA TYR A 361 28.39 -11.54 -3.26
C TYR A 361 29.10 -10.56 -4.19
N LEU A 362 28.50 -10.29 -5.35
CA LEU A 362 29.05 -9.45 -6.39
C LEU A 362 28.36 -8.08 -6.38
N SER A 363 29.13 -7.01 -6.38
CA SER A 363 28.61 -5.68 -6.72
C SER A 363 28.48 -5.54 -8.22
N VAL A 364 27.28 -5.20 -8.69
CA VAL A 364 26.99 -5.07 -10.13
C VAL A 364 27.36 -3.65 -10.58
N PRO A 365 28.20 -3.50 -11.62
CA PRO A 365 28.49 -2.19 -12.19
C PRO A 365 27.23 -1.51 -12.75
N ASP A 366 27.17 -0.18 -12.62
CA ASP A 366 26.02 0.64 -13.01
C ASP A 366 25.55 0.39 -14.46
N ASN A 367 26.49 0.21 -15.39
CA ASN A 367 26.21 0.01 -16.81
C ASN A 367 25.94 -1.46 -17.19
N LYS A 368 25.78 -2.34 -16.21
CA LYS A 368 25.73 -3.79 -16.39
C LYS A 368 24.49 -4.45 -15.79
N LEU A 369 23.52 -3.69 -15.30
CA LEU A 369 22.32 -4.22 -14.63
C LEU A 369 21.53 -5.21 -15.49
N LYS A 370 21.18 -4.88 -16.74
CA LYS A 370 20.45 -5.82 -17.61
C LYS A 370 21.27 -7.09 -17.90
N GLU A 371 22.58 -6.95 -18.13
CA GLU A 371 23.48 -8.08 -18.43
C GLU A 371 23.60 -9.01 -17.22
N ALA A 372 23.88 -8.45 -16.04
CA ALA A 372 23.91 -9.18 -14.79
C ALA A 372 22.55 -9.85 -14.52
N LEU A 373 21.44 -9.14 -14.73
CA LEU A 373 20.11 -9.71 -14.52
C LEU A 373 19.87 -10.90 -15.44
N ARG A 374 20.21 -10.83 -16.72
CA ARG A 374 20.02 -11.93 -17.68
C ARG A 374 20.83 -13.16 -17.34
N PHE A 375 22.11 -13.00 -17.02
CA PHE A 375 23.05 -14.12 -16.94
C PHE A 375 23.34 -14.57 -15.50
N LEU A 376 23.30 -13.66 -14.53
CA LEU A 376 23.59 -13.95 -13.12
C LEU A 376 22.33 -14.18 -12.28
N GLY A 377 21.18 -13.62 -12.65
CA GLY A 377 19.92 -13.79 -11.93
C GLY A 377 19.41 -12.50 -11.28
N PRO A 378 18.29 -12.57 -10.54
CA PRO A 378 17.72 -11.45 -9.80
C PRO A 378 18.71 -10.75 -8.87
N ILE A 379 18.62 -9.41 -8.80
CA ILE A 379 19.57 -8.52 -8.13
C ILE A 379 18.90 -7.85 -6.94
N SER A 380 19.51 -7.90 -5.76
CA SER A 380 19.08 -7.08 -4.63
C SER A 380 19.53 -5.65 -4.86
N ILE A 381 18.59 -4.70 -4.90
CA ILE A 381 18.88 -3.29 -5.20
C ILE A 381 18.30 -2.34 -4.17
N SER A 382 18.92 -1.17 -4.03
CA SER A 382 18.34 0.00 -3.36
C SER A 382 17.52 0.86 -4.32
N VAL A 383 16.45 1.46 -3.80
CA VAL A 383 15.57 2.41 -4.51
C VAL A 383 15.13 3.54 -3.58
N ALA A 384 14.87 4.72 -4.15
CA ALA A 384 14.32 5.88 -3.45
C ALA A 384 12.80 5.96 -3.62
N VAL A 385 12.06 5.40 -2.66
CA VAL A 385 10.59 5.37 -2.64
C VAL A 385 10.04 6.71 -2.18
N SER A 386 9.01 7.19 -2.88
CA SER A 386 8.20 8.38 -2.57
C SER A 386 6.76 8.00 -2.19
N ASP A 387 5.94 9.01 -1.90
CA ASP A 387 4.49 8.87 -1.74
C ASP A 387 3.82 8.34 -3.03
N ASP A 388 4.31 8.77 -4.19
CA ASP A 388 3.83 8.31 -5.50
C ASP A 388 4.05 6.81 -5.70
N PHE A 389 5.21 6.31 -5.30
CA PHE A 389 5.56 4.90 -5.35
C PHE A 389 4.68 4.08 -4.39
N ALA A 390 4.40 4.60 -3.18
CA ALA A 390 3.61 3.90 -2.16
C ALA A 390 2.20 3.50 -2.66
N PHE A 391 1.60 4.29 -3.55
CA PHE A 391 0.28 4.06 -4.12
C PHE A 391 0.27 3.48 -5.54
N TYR A 392 1.42 3.06 -6.06
CA TYR A 392 1.49 2.40 -7.38
C TYR A 392 0.52 1.22 -7.48
N LYS A 393 -0.23 1.16 -8.58
CA LYS A 393 -1.10 0.04 -8.94
C LYS A 393 -0.56 -0.73 -10.14
N GLU A 394 -0.41 -0.06 -11.27
CA GLU A 394 -0.05 -0.71 -12.53
C GLU A 394 0.49 0.29 -13.55
N GLY A 395 1.17 -0.22 -14.58
CA GLY A 395 1.70 0.58 -15.69
C GLY A 395 3.22 0.61 -15.72
N ILE A 396 3.81 1.72 -16.15
CA ILE A 396 5.25 2.00 -16.07
C ILE A 396 5.42 3.23 -15.19
N PHE A 397 6.06 3.06 -14.04
CA PHE A 397 6.27 4.13 -13.08
C PHE A 397 7.28 5.16 -13.61
N ASP A 398 6.77 6.34 -13.93
CA ASP A 398 7.49 7.54 -14.34
C ASP A 398 7.35 8.68 -13.29
N GLY A 399 6.75 8.38 -12.13
CA GLY A 399 6.43 9.34 -11.08
C GLY A 399 7.62 9.95 -10.33
N GLU A 400 7.32 10.79 -9.34
CA GLU A 400 8.35 11.39 -8.48
C GLU A 400 9.03 10.34 -7.61
N CYS A 401 10.32 10.53 -7.34
CA CYS A 401 11.12 9.63 -6.52
C CYS A 401 11.41 10.26 -5.16
N GLY A 402 11.79 9.43 -4.19
CA GLY A 402 12.29 9.94 -2.90
C GLY A 402 13.63 10.66 -3.06
N ASP A 403 13.96 11.55 -2.12
CA ASP A 403 15.21 12.31 -2.15
C ASP A 403 16.47 11.47 -1.87
N GLN A 404 16.28 10.30 -1.25
CA GLN A 404 17.37 9.41 -0.84
C GLN A 404 16.91 7.95 -0.92
N LEU A 405 17.87 7.06 -1.13
CA LEU A 405 17.68 5.61 -1.07
C LEU A 405 17.17 5.23 0.33
N ASN A 406 16.01 4.57 0.37
CA ASN A 406 15.30 4.31 1.62
C ASN A 406 14.59 2.94 1.63
N HIS A 407 14.66 2.17 0.54
CA HIS A 407 14.02 0.86 0.44
C HIS A 407 14.88 -0.12 -0.35
N ALA A 408 14.88 -1.38 0.10
CA ALA A 408 15.54 -2.47 -0.60
C ALA A 408 14.51 -3.40 -1.23
N VAL A 409 14.72 -3.71 -2.51
CA VAL A 409 13.83 -4.51 -3.35
C VAL A 409 14.65 -5.43 -4.23
N MET A 410 14.01 -6.28 -5.04
CA MET A 410 14.73 -7.10 -6.01
C MET A 410 14.39 -6.69 -7.43
N LEU A 411 15.41 -6.51 -8.25
CA LEU A 411 15.28 -6.44 -9.69
C LEU A 411 15.18 -7.86 -10.26
N VAL A 412 14.09 -8.17 -10.96
CA VAL A 412 13.78 -9.55 -11.42
C VAL A 412 13.62 -9.67 -12.94
N GLY A 413 13.52 -8.57 -13.65
CA GLY A 413 13.46 -8.55 -15.10
C GLY A 413 13.56 -7.15 -15.69
N PHE A 414 13.47 -7.09 -17.01
CA PHE A 414 13.27 -5.87 -17.78
C PHE A 414 12.34 -6.15 -18.96
N GLY A 415 11.75 -5.12 -19.53
CA GLY A 415 10.84 -5.23 -20.65
C GLY A 415 10.71 -3.94 -21.43
N MET A 416 9.89 -4.03 -22.48
CA MET A 416 9.51 -2.90 -23.32
C MET A 416 8.03 -3.02 -23.65
N LYS A 417 7.32 -1.90 -23.61
CA LYS A 417 5.94 -1.77 -24.10
C LYS A 417 5.87 -0.65 -25.11
N GLU A 418 5.19 -0.88 -26.21
CA GLU A 418 4.84 0.18 -27.17
C GLU A 418 3.52 0.81 -26.73
N ILE A 419 3.55 2.11 -26.42
CA ILE A 419 2.40 2.87 -25.92
C ILE A 419 2.08 3.95 -26.94
N VAL A 420 0.81 4.04 -27.33
CA VAL A 420 0.36 5.05 -28.29
C VAL A 420 0.31 6.41 -27.60
N ASN A 421 1.14 7.33 -28.07
CA ASN A 421 1.13 8.69 -27.59
C ASN A 421 -0.20 9.37 -27.99
N PRO A 422 -0.99 9.88 -27.03
CA PRO A 422 -2.32 10.41 -27.31
C PRO A 422 -2.30 11.67 -28.18
N LEU A 423 -1.20 12.43 -28.16
CA LEU A 423 -0.99 13.65 -28.94
C LEU A 423 -0.52 13.34 -30.36
N THR A 424 0.50 12.48 -30.51
CA THR A 424 1.13 12.21 -31.81
C THR A 424 0.49 11.06 -32.59
N LYS A 425 -0.32 10.22 -31.92
CA LYS A 425 -0.91 8.99 -32.45
C LYS A 425 0.11 7.94 -32.93
N LYS A 426 1.37 8.08 -32.54
CA LYS A 426 2.43 7.12 -32.84
C LYS A 426 2.68 6.21 -31.65
N GLY A 427 3.06 4.96 -31.92
CA GLY A 427 3.59 4.06 -30.90
C GLY A 427 4.98 4.52 -30.48
N GLU A 428 5.17 4.68 -29.18
CA GLU A 428 6.44 5.03 -28.55
C GLU A 428 6.88 3.85 -27.68
N LYS A 429 8.15 3.45 -27.78
CA LYS A 429 8.71 2.35 -26.98
C LYS A 429 9.09 2.87 -25.61
N HIS A 430 8.49 2.30 -24.56
CA HIS A 430 8.83 2.56 -23.17
C HIS A 430 9.50 1.32 -22.59
N TYR A 431 10.75 1.48 -22.17
CA TYR A 431 11.51 0.43 -21.52
C TYR A 431 11.35 0.52 -20.00
N TYR A 432 11.37 -0.62 -19.33
CA TYR A 432 11.20 -0.67 -17.89
C TYR A 432 11.97 -1.83 -17.27
N TYR A 433 12.29 -1.65 -16.00
CA TYR A 433 12.75 -2.69 -15.10
C TYR A 433 11.57 -3.26 -14.32
N ILE A 434 11.61 -4.56 -14.02
CA ILE A 434 10.59 -5.26 -13.23
C ILE A 434 11.15 -5.49 -11.83
N ILE A 435 10.48 -4.96 -10.82
CA ILE A 435 10.92 -5.03 -9.43
C ILE A 435 9.92 -5.84 -8.61
N LYS A 436 10.42 -6.80 -7.83
CA LYS A 436 9.68 -7.50 -6.78
C LYS A 436 9.77 -6.70 -5.48
N ASN A 437 8.62 -6.35 -4.91
CA ASN A 437 8.53 -5.65 -3.63
C ASN A 437 8.17 -6.63 -2.48
N SER A 438 8.22 -6.13 -1.24
CA SER A 438 7.97 -6.88 0.01
C SER A 438 6.74 -6.36 0.76
N TRP A 439 5.74 -5.81 0.07
CA TRP A 439 4.53 -5.24 0.69
C TRP A 439 3.27 -6.08 0.47
N GLY A 440 3.44 -7.35 0.10
CA GLY A 440 2.34 -8.27 -0.20
C GLY A 440 1.80 -8.12 -1.63
N GLN A 441 1.01 -9.10 -2.05
CA GLN A 441 0.48 -9.20 -3.42
C GLN A 441 -0.64 -8.19 -3.70
N GLN A 442 -1.23 -7.59 -2.67
CA GLN A 442 -2.28 -6.59 -2.82
C GLN A 442 -1.73 -5.23 -3.25
N TRP A 443 -0.41 -5.01 -3.14
CA TRP A 443 0.24 -3.79 -3.59
C TRP A 443 0.74 -3.95 -5.04
N GLY A 444 0.61 -2.92 -5.87
CA GLY A 444 1.10 -2.92 -7.25
C GLY A 444 0.53 -4.04 -8.13
N GLU A 445 1.33 -4.50 -9.10
CA GLU A 445 0.96 -5.57 -10.03
C GLU A 445 1.26 -6.93 -9.38
N ARG A 446 0.40 -7.34 -8.44
CA ARG A 446 0.59 -8.57 -7.65
C ARG A 446 1.91 -8.58 -6.85
N GLY A 447 2.28 -7.41 -6.30
CA GLY A 447 3.51 -7.22 -5.53
C GLY A 447 4.72 -6.76 -6.34
N PHE A 448 4.52 -6.47 -7.63
CA PHE A 448 5.57 -5.99 -8.53
C PHE A 448 5.29 -4.58 -9.02
N ILE A 449 6.35 -3.91 -9.47
CA ILE A 449 6.30 -2.61 -10.14
C ILE A 449 7.19 -2.63 -11.37
N ASN A 450 6.70 -2.05 -12.46
CA ASN A 450 7.53 -1.74 -13.62
C ASN A 450 8.00 -0.30 -13.47
N ILE A 451 9.30 -0.05 -13.46
CA ILE A 451 9.88 1.30 -13.32
C ILE A 451 10.61 1.69 -14.59
N GLU A 452 10.40 2.92 -15.04
CA GLU A 452 10.93 3.41 -16.32
C GLU A 452 12.47 3.36 -16.39
N THR A 453 12.97 2.96 -17.56
CA THR A 453 14.39 3.02 -17.93
C THR A 453 14.53 3.26 -19.44
N ASP A 454 15.76 3.32 -19.94
CA ASP A 454 16.04 3.43 -21.37
C ASP A 454 16.33 2.05 -22.00
N GLU A 455 16.56 2.02 -23.31
CA GLU A 455 16.81 0.78 -24.05
C GLU A 455 18.03 0.02 -23.54
N SER A 456 19.11 0.73 -23.16
CA SER A 456 20.33 0.11 -22.62
C SER A 456 20.22 -0.25 -21.14
N GLY A 457 19.22 0.29 -20.42
CA GLY A 457 19.04 0.13 -18.98
C GLY A 457 19.90 1.06 -18.13
N LEU A 458 20.44 2.14 -18.70
CA LEU A 458 21.32 3.10 -18.03
C LEU A 458 20.55 4.15 -17.24
N MET A 459 19.33 4.51 -17.67
CA MET A 459 18.47 5.39 -16.90
C MET A 459 18.04 4.71 -15.59
N ARG A 460 18.52 5.24 -14.45
CA ARG A 460 18.24 4.73 -13.10
C ARG A 460 17.20 5.58 -12.37
N LYS A 461 15.95 5.52 -12.82
CA LYS A 461 14.83 6.21 -12.14
C LYS A 461 14.82 5.85 -10.64
N CYS A 462 14.60 6.84 -9.77
CA CYS A 462 14.63 6.67 -8.31
C CYS A 462 15.94 6.11 -7.74
N GLY A 463 17.07 6.35 -8.43
CA GLY A 463 18.38 5.87 -8.00
C GLY A 463 18.49 4.34 -8.01
N LEU A 464 17.61 3.64 -8.73
CA LEU A 464 17.56 2.18 -8.75
C LEU A 464 18.94 1.59 -9.06
N GLY A 465 19.38 0.65 -8.24
CA GLY A 465 20.65 -0.04 -8.45
C GLY A 465 21.90 0.82 -8.19
N THR A 466 21.79 1.90 -7.41
CA THR A 466 22.97 2.57 -6.83
C THR A 466 23.75 1.62 -5.92
N ASP A 467 23.02 0.86 -5.11
CA ASP A 467 23.54 -0.36 -4.49
C ASP A 467 22.88 -1.53 -5.20
N ALA A 468 23.68 -2.38 -5.85
CA ALA A 468 23.20 -3.52 -6.61
C ALA A 468 24.11 -4.73 -6.33
N PHE A 469 23.53 -5.78 -5.77
CA PHE A 469 24.27 -6.94 -5.30
C PHE A 469 23.61 -8.26 -5.71
N ILE A 470 24.43 -9.24 -6.10
CA ILE A 470 24.00 -10.60 -6.41
C ILE A 470 24.76 -11.57 -5.51
N PRO A 471 24.08 -12.41 -4.71
CA PRO A 471 24.74 -13.46 -3.95
C PRO A 471 25.26 -14.56 -4.87
N LEU A 472 26.37 -15.19 -4.50
CA LEU A 472 26.94 -16.35 -5.20
C LEU A 472 26.96 -17.56 -4.25
N ILE A 473 26.42 -18.68 -4.70
CA ILE A 473 26.30 -19.91 -3.89
C ILE A 473 27.40 -20.95 -4.18
N GLU A 474 28.29 -20.69 -5.14
CA GLU A 474 29.28 -21.64 -5.67
C GLU A 474 30.72 -21.24 -5.42
#